data_AF-A0A948CZC1-F1
#
_entry.id   AF-A0A948CZC1-F1
#
_cell.length_a   1.000
_cell.length_b   1.000
_cell.length_c   1.000
_cell.angle_alpha   90.00
_cell.angle_beta   90.00
_cell.angle_gamma   90.00
#
_symmetry.space_group_name_H-M   'P 1'
#
loop_
_entity.id
_entity.type
_entity.pdbx_description
1 polymer ?
#
loop_
_entity_poly.entity_id
_entity_poly.type
_entity_poly.pdbx_seq_one_letter_code
_entity_poly.pdbx_strand_id
1 'polypeptide(L)' 'MAGKRIVPELIQFEASAKNIAKESMDILNNKERRRDIKENLRKLKGKLGEKGAADRAAHLIIHKFLS' A
#
# COMPACT_ATOMS: atom_id res chain seq x y z
N MET A 1 -7.11 -9.47 -6.70
CA MET A 1 -8.13 -8.45 -6.37
C MET A 1 -7.45 -7.10 -6.27
N ALA A 2 -7.28 -6.45 -7.43
CA ALA A 2 -6.91 -5.05 -7.51
C ALA A 2 -8.21 -4.23 -7.44
N GLY A 3 -8.23 -3.11 -6.70
CA GLY A 3 -9.31 -2.13 -6.82
C GLY A 3 -10.02 -1.68 -5.54
N LYS A 4 -9.74 -2.25 -4.36
CA LYS A 4 -10.26 -1.66 -3.11
C LYS A 4 -9.32 -0.54 -2.65
N ARG A 5 -9.73 0.72 -2.81
CA ARG A 5 -9.01 1.88 -2.26
C ARG A 5 -9.10 1.82 -0.73
N ILE A 6 -8.00 1.45 -0.07
CA ILE A 6 -7.93 1.34 1.40
C ILE A 6 -7.77 2.72 2.03
N VAL A 7 -6.88 3.52 1.46
CA VAL A 7 -6.69 4.94 1.74
C VAL A 7 -6.52 5.65 0.39
N PRO A 8 -6.87 6.95 0.27
CA PRO A 8 -6.46 7.72 -0.89
C PRO A 8 -4.94 7.82 -0.94
N GLU A 9 -4.35 7.43 -2.06
CA GLU A 9 -2.95 7.68 -2.36
C GLU A 9 -2.86 9.09 -2.94
N LEU A 10 -2.50 10.06 -2.09
CA LEU A 10 -2.31 11.43 -2.51
C LEU A 10 -1.05 11.51 -3.38
N ILE A 11 -1.20 11.32 -4.69
CA ILE A 11 -0.09 11.31 -5.65
C ILE A 11 0.11 12.68 -6.29
N GLN A 12 1.36 13.02 -6.61
CA GLN A 12 1.71 14.26 -7.30
C GLN A 12 1.09 15.49 -6.64
N PHE A 13 0.30 16.27 -7.38
CA PHE A 13 -0.33 17.50 -6.90
C PHE A 13 -1.42 17.26 -5.83
N GLU A 14 -1.89 16.02 -5.65
CA GLU A 14 -2.82 15.69 -4.57
C GLU A 14 -2.12 15.70 -3.19
N ALA A 15 -0.80 15.53 -3.14
CA ALA A 15 0.03 15.56 -1.92
C ALA A 15 0.26 16.97 -1.37
N SER A 16 -0.78 17.80 -1.34
CA SER A 16 -0.73 19.14 -0.76
C SER A 16 -0.95 19.11 0.75
N ALA A 17 -0.40 20.10 1.47
CA ALA A 17 -0.59 20.22 2.92
C ALA A 17 -2.08 20.22 3.32
N LYS A 18 -2.93 20.88 2.52
CA LYS A 18 -4.38 20.93 2.72
C LYS A 18 -5.01 19.54 2.64
N ASN A 19 -4.68 18.77 1.61
CA ASN A 19 -5.26 17.45 1.40
C ASN A 19 -4.75 16.45 2.45
N ILE A 20 -3.46 16.51 2.79
CA ILE A 20 -2.86 15.68 3.83
C ILE A 20 -3.53 15.97 5.18
N ALA A 21 -3.69 17.24 5.55
CA ALA A 21 -4.32 17.62 6.81
C ALA A 21 -5.78 17.15 6.86
N LYS A 22 -6.55 17.40 5.80
CA LYS A 22 -7.95 16.96 5.69
C LYS A 22 -8.08 15.44 5.86
N GLU A 23 -7.29 14.68 5.11
CA GLU A 23 -7.33 13.22 5.13
C GLU A 23 -6.88 12.67 6.48
N SER A 24 -5.81 13.23 7.06
CA SER A 24 -5.31 12.85 8.37
C SER A 24 -6.37 13.08 9.45
N MET A 25 -7.03 14.25 9.45
CA MET A 25 -8.08 14.56 10.41
C MET A 25 -9.29 13.63 10.27
N ASP A 26 -9.69 13.30 9.05
CA ASP A 26 -10.78 12.36 8.81
C ASP A 26 -10.45 10.94 9.34
N ILE A 27 -9.22 10.46 9.13
CA ILE A 27 -8.75 9.16 9.68
C ILE A 27 -8.65 9.20 11.22
N LEU A 28 -8.12 10.29 11.78
CA LEU A 28 -7.87 10.41 13.22
C LEU A 28 -9.17 10.59 14.01
N ASN A 29 -10.17 11.27 13.46
CA ASN A 29 -11.43 11.52 14.15
C ASN A 29 -12.48 10.43 13.91
N ASN A 30 -12.35 9.62 12.84
CA ASN A 30 -13.27 8.52 12.57
C ASN A 30 -12.69 7.17 13.01
N LYS A 31 -13.16 6.67 14.17
CA LYS A 31 -12.70 5.40 14.77
C LYS A 31 -12.99 4.17 13.89
N GLU A 32 -14.15 4.14 13.23
CA GLU A 32 -14.54 3.05 12.33
C GLU A 32 -13.63 3.02 11.09
N ARG A 33 -13.49 4.16 10.42
CA ARG A 33 -12.61 4.31 9.25
C ARG A 33 -11.18 3.88 9.58
N ARG A 34 -10.64 4.31 10.73
CA ARG A 34 -9.31 3.92 11.19
C ARG A 34 -9.19 2.40 11.43
N ARG A 35 -10.22 1.78 12.03
CA ARG A 35 -10.25 0.32 12.24
C ARG A 35 -10.20 -0.40 10.89
N ASP A 36 -11.02 0.03 9.95
CA ASP A 36 -11.13 -0.59 8.65
C ASP A 36 -9.83 -0.46 7.85
N ILE A 37 -9.19 0.71 7.86
CA ILE A 37 -7.87 0.92 7.24
C ILE A 37 -6.86 -0.08 7.80
N LYS A 38 -6.76 -0.19 9.14
CA LYS A 38 -5.82 -1.12 9.79
C LYS A 38 -6.07 -2.57 9.39
N GLU A 39 -7.33 -2.99 9.36
CA GLU A 39 -7.69 -4.36 9.00
C GLU A 39 -7.37 -4.67 7.54
N ASN A 40 -7.72 -3.78 6.63
CA ASN A 40 -7.44 -3.96 5.21
C ASN A 40 -5.92 -3.96 4.94
N LEU A 41 -5.13 -3.09 5.59
CA LEU A 41 -3.66 -3.10 5.48
C LEU A 41 -3.04 -4.39 6.03
N ARG A 42 -3.56 -4.92 7.14
CA ARG A 42 -3.11 -6.22 7.68
C ARG A 42 -3.40 -7.37 6.72
N LYS A 43 -4.60 -7.39 6.12
CA LYS A 43 -4.99 -8.37 5.09
C LYS A 43 -4.11 -8.24 3.84
N LEU A 44 -3.77 -7.01 3.43
CA LEU A 44 -2.87 -6.75 2.30
C LEU A 44 -1.45 -7.25 2.58
N LYS A 45 -0.89 -7.00 3.77
CA LYS A 45 0.44 -7.47 4.16
C LYS A 45 0.57 -8.99 3.98
N GLY A 46 -0.45 -9.77 4.35
CA GLY A 46 -0.46 -11.22 4.15
C GLY A 46 -0.48 -11.66 2.68
N LYS A 47 -0.93 -10.78 1.76
CA LYS A 47 -1.01 -11.07 0.32
C LYS A 47 0.23 -10.62 -0.46
N LEU A 48 1.10 -9.79 0.11
CA LEU A 48 2.30 -9.25 -0.58
C LEU A 48 3.45 -10.28 -0.69
N GLY A 49 3.27 -11.48 -0.14
CA GLY A 49 4.26 -12.55 -0.17
C GLY A 49 5.39 -12.34 0.84
N GLU A 50 6.36 -13.26 0.81
CA GLU A 50 7.50 -13.22 1.73
C GLU A 50 8.54 -12.19 1.31
N LYS A 51 9.36 -11.74 2.28
CA LYS A 51 10.52 -10.87 2.05
C LYS A 51 11.42 -11.42 0.94
N GLY A 52 12.15 -10.54 0.25
CA GLY A 52 13.06 -10.94 -0.84
C GLY A 52 12.39 -11.16 -2.20
N ALA A 53 11.19 -10.59 -2.42
CA ALA A 53 10.53 -10.67 -3.72
C ALA A 53 11.38 -10.08 -4.86
N ALA A 54 12.08 -8.97 -4.60
CA ALA A 54 13.01 -8.36 -5.55
C ALA A 54 14.20 -9.30 -5.86
N ASP A 55 14.81 -9.90 -4.83
CA ASP A 55 15.94 -10.82 -5.00
C ASP A 55 15.54 -12.07 -5.77
N ARG A 56 14.36 -12.65 -5.48
CA ARG A 56 13.81 -13.78 -6.25
C ARG A 56 13.59 -13.39 -7.71
N ALA A 57 13.01 -12.21 -7.96
CA ALA A 57 12.80 -11.71 -9.31
C ALA A 57 14.12 -11.51 -10.05
N ALA A 58 15.14 -10.93 -9.40
CA ALA A 58 16.47 -10.75 -9.96
C ALA A 58 17.12 -12.09 -10.33
N HIS A 59 17.10 -13.08 -9.43
CA HIS A 59 17.63 -14.43 -9.72
C HIS A 59 16.90 -15.10 -10.88
N LEU A 60 15.57 -15.00 -10.96
CA LEU A 60 14.79 -15.56 -12.07
C LEU A 60 15.17 -14.91 -13.42
N ILE A 61 15.38 -13.60 -13.43
CA ILE A 61 15.81 -12.87 -14.63
C ILE A 61 17.21 -13.33 -15.03
N ILE A 62 18.18 -13.29 -14.11
CA ILE A 62 19.57 -13.70 -14.38
C ILE A 62 19.62 -15.14 -14.90
N HIS A 63 18.94 -16.07 -14.22
CA HIS A 63 18.87 -17.46 -14.66
C HIS A 63 18.27 -17.58 -16.07
N LYS A 64 17.15 -16.90 -16.35
CA LYS A 64 16.47 -16.96 -17.66
C LYS A 64 17.31 -16.42 -18.82
N PHE A 65 18.24 -15.50 -18.57
CA PHE A 65 19.08 -14.87 -19.60
C PHE A 65 20.48 -15.50 -19.75
N LEU A 66 20.91 -16.36 -18.83
CA LEU A 66 22.23 -17.00 -18.85
C LEU A 66 22.19 -18.53 -19.09
N SER A 67 21.00 -19.12 -19.19
CA SER A 67 20.77 -20.51 -19.63
C SER A 67 20.16 -20.55 -21.02
#